data_AF-A0A3L7WIH9-F1
#
_entry.id   AF-A0A3L7WIH9-F1
#
_cell.length_a   1.000
_cell.length_b   1.000
_cell.length_c   1.000
_cell.angle_alpha   90.00
_cell.angle_beta   90.00
_cell.angle_gamma   90.00
#
_symmetry.space_group_name_H-M   'P 1'
#
loop_
_entity.id
_entity.type
_entity.pdbx_description
1 polymer ?
#
loop_
_entity_poly.entity_id
_entity_poly.type
_entity_poly.pdbx_seq_one_letter_code
_entity_poly.pdbx_strand_id
1 'polypeptide(L)'
;FRQALSHAYDRADVQKAVYFGLGELSNGTMSPKAIEYNLNDDAKAAYASWRDSYKAFDPAKAESILDEAGYKKGADGKRTLTDGSPMKILVTYPADESPNGEHMQKNERLIKNWSAIGIDATLIPIPNEGYDEKWRAGEIMMKTAWEVGDGPNHLVYPQWVVPIEGDRWAPVHGKGYDVRGTATEGEELDLDPWKRSPARILPTDKDFDAGIGKLYEIYDKTKVEPDVMKRHAMVWDMIKVHVEGGPYFSGTITNQPRIILAHSDLKNIPTRDDLLKEGLGGFVNPWIIPAPATYDPETWFWGNPADHA
;
A
#
# COMPACT_ATOMS: atom_id res chain seq x y z
N PHE A 1 7.86 -14.06 -8.53
CA PHE A 1 7.32 -13.06 -9.48
C PHE A 1 7.31 -11.63 -8.91
N ARG A 2 6.47 -11.28 -7.91
CA ARG A 2 6.34 -9.90 -7.38
C ARG A 2 7.67 -9.28 -6.92
N GLN A 3 8.53 -10.08 -6.29
CA GLN A 3 9.87 -9.65 -5.86
C GLN A 3 10.77 -9.20 -7.03
N ALA A 4 10.68 -9.87 -8.19
CA ALA A 4 11.41 -9.46 -9.39
C ALA A 4 10.91 -8.11 -9.92
N LEU A 5 9.59 -7.95 -9.99
CA LEU A 5 8.98 -6.68 -10.41
C LEU A 5 9.37 -5.52 -9.48
N SER A 6 9.51 -5.78 -8.18
CA SER A 6 9.97 -4.78 -7.23
C SER A 6 11.45 -4.42 -7.43
N HIS A 7 12.32 -5.41 -7.63
CA HIS A 7 13.74 -5.18 -7.93
C HIS A 7 13.97 -4.44 -9.26
N ALA A 8 13.04 -4.58 -10.21
CA ALA A 8 13.10 -3.83 -11.46
C ALA A 8 12.66 -2.37 -11.30
N TYR A 9 11.99 -1.96 -10.23
CA TYR A 9 11.48 -0.59 -10.12
C TYR A 9 12.55 0.37 -9.59
N ASP A 10 13.05 1.27 -10.44
CA ASP A 10 13.97 2.35 -10.06
C ASP A 10 13.26 3.43 -9.22
N ARG A 11 13.18 3.17 -7.91
CA ARG A 11 12.57 4.09 -6.95
C ARG A 11 13.39 5.37 -6.75
N ALA A 12 14.71 5.33 -6.99
CA ALA A 12 15.57 6.49 -6.87
C ALA A 12 15.32 7.48 -8.02
N ASP A 13 15.13 6.99 -9.25
CA ASP A 13 14.68 7.82 -10.37
C ASP A 13 13.33 8.47 -10.07
N VAL A 14 12.35 7.69 -9.58
CA VAL A 14 11.03 8.24 -9.20
C VAL A 14 11.15 9.29 -8.10
N GLN A 15 11.89 9.01 -7.02
CA GLN A 15 12.11 9.95 -5.92
C GLN A 15 12.67 11.27 -6.44
N LYS A 16 13.70 11.21 -7.28
CA LYS A 16 14.35 12.40 -7.83
C LYS A 16 13.43 13.18 -8.77
N ALA A 17 12.80 12.48 -9.71
CA ALA A 17 12.05 13.12 -10.78
C ALA A 17 10.65 13.59 -10.38
N VAL A 18 9.96 12.81 -9.54
CA VAL A 18 8.56 13.07 -9.15
C VAL A 18 8.48 13.77 -7.80
N TYR A 19 9.34 13.40 -6.86
CA TYR A 19 9.31 13.89 -5.48
C TYR A 19 10.48 14.82 -5.14
N PHE A 20 11.24 15.29 -6.15
CA PHE A 20 12.34 16.25 -6.00
C PHE A 20 13.43 15.82 -5.01
N GLY A 21 13.66 14.51 -4.87
CA GLY A 21 14.62 13.96 -3.91
C GLY A 21 14.11 13.90 -2.47
N LEU A 22 12.84 14.24 -2.22
CA LEU A 22 12.23 14.21 -0.89
C LEU A 22 11.68 12.83 -0.53
N GLY A 23 11.42 12.64 0.77
CA GLY A 23 10.97 11.37 1.33
C GLY A 23 12.09 10.33 1.40
N GLU A 24 11.80 9.18 1.99
CA GLU A 24 12.71 8.04 2.08
C GLU A 24 12.30 6.95 1.09
N LEU A 25 13.26 6.30 0.43
CA LEU A 25 12.99 5.15 -0.45
C LEU A 25 12.38 3.99 0.33
N SER A 26 11.23 3.51 -0.14
CA SER A 26 10.46 2.44 0.50
C SER A 26 9.84 1.50 -0.53
N ASN A 27 9.78 0.21 -0.21
CA ASN A 27 9.00 -0.76 -0.96
C ASN A 27 7.47 -0.64 -0.72
N GLY A 28 7.04 0.28 0.15
CA GLY A 28 5.65 0.43 0.58
C GLY A 28 5.43 -0.24 1.93
N THR A 29 5.04 0.56 2.91
CA THR A 29 4.75 0.14 4.30
C THR A 29 3.58 0.99 4.80
N MET A 30 3.10 0.70 6.02
CA MET A 30 2.34 1.70 6.78
C MET A 30 3.19 2.93 7.10
N SER A 31 2.59 3.96 7.70
CA SER A 31 3.31 5.19 8.06
C SER A 31 4.55 4.89 8.91
N PRO A 32 5.75 5.43 8.59
CA PRO A 32 6.95 5.28 9.43
C PRO A 32 6.77 5.84 10.84
N LYS A 33 5.74 6.67 11.05
CA LYS A 33 5.41 7.29 12.33
C LYS A 33 4.44 6.45 13.16
N ALA A 34 4.10 5.25 12.69
CA ALA A 34 3.31 4.32 13.48
C ALA A 34 4.08 3.89 14.74
N ILE A 35 3.37 3.71 15.84
CA ILE A 35 3.95 3.37 17.13
C ILE A 35 4.72 2.05 17.07
N GLU A 36 4.21 1.07 16.30
CA GLU A 36 4.85 -0.23 16.09
C GLU A 36 6.24 -0.16 15.44
N TYR A 37 6.68 1.01 14.96
CA TYR A 37 8.02 1.21 14.39
C TYR A 37 8.97 2.02 15.28
N ASN A 38 8.45 2.63 16.35
CA ASN A 38 9.17 3.68 17.09
C ASN A 38 9.33 3.39 18.59
N LEU A 39 8.75 2.32 19.11
CA LEU A 39 8.75 1.99 20.55
C LEU A 39 10.12 1.54 21.10
N ASN A 40 10.88 0.79 20.31
CA ASN A 40 12.16 0.19 20.71
C ASN A 40 12.99 -0.21 19.46
N ASP A 41 14.14 -0.86 19.66
CA ASP A 41 15.03 -1.23 18.55
C ASP A 41 14.48 -2.38 17.68
N ASP A 42 13.74 -3.32 18.26
CA ASP A 42 13.05 -4.38 17.49
C ASP A 42 11.99 -3.79 16.56
N ALA A 43 11.24 -2.78 17.03
CA ALA A 43 10.26 -2.03 16.24
C ALA A 43 10.91 -1.35 15.03
N LYS A 44 12.05 -0.69 15.24
CA LYS A 44 12.82 -0.04 14.16
C LYS A 44 13.36 -1.07 13.17
N ALA A 45 13.81 -2.22 13.66
CA ALA A 45 14.29 -3.32 12.81
C ALA A 45 13.14 -3.92 11.97
N ALA A 46 11.95 -4.08 12.54
CA ALA A 46 10.76 -4.54 11.82
C ALA A 46 10.37 -3.56 10.70
N TYR A 47 10.40 -2.25 10.98
CA TYR A 47 10.19 -1.22 9.96
C TYR A 47 11.22 -1.30 8.84
N ALA A 48 12.51 -1.31 9.20
CA ALA A 48 13.60 -1.37 8.21
C ALA A 48 13.49 -2.61 7.33
N SER A 49 13.19 -3.79 7.91
CA SER A 49 12.97 -5.03 7.19
C SER A 49 11.87 -4.90 6.13
N TRP A 50 10.71 -4.33 6.49
CA TRP A 50 9.62 -4.16 5.53
C TRP A 50 9.93 -3.09 4.48
N ARG A 51 10.35 -1.90 4.93
CA ARG A 51 10.71 -0.77 4.06
C ARG A 51 11.74 -1.18 3.02
N ASP A 52 12.73 -1.99 3.42
CA ASP A 52 13.89 -2.34 2.59
C ASP A 52 13.70 -3.64 1.79
N SER A 53 12.66 -4.41 2.09
CA SER A 53 12.32 -5.64 1.36
C SER A 53 12.26 -5.36 -0.15
N TYR A 54 13.07 -6.05 -0.95
CA TYR A 54 13.08 -5.98 -2.42
C TYR A 54 13.18 -4.57 -3.04
N LYS A 55 13.56 -3.53 -2.28
CA LYS A 55 13.54 -2.13 -2.78
C LYS A 55 14.71 -1.78 -3.69
N ALA A 56 15.82 -2.53 -3.58
CA ALA A 56 17.04 -2.26 -4.33
C ALA A 56 16.80 -2.41 -5.83
N PHE A 57 17.15 -1.39 -6.61
CA PHE A 57 17.07 -1.41 -8.05
C PHE A 57 18.17 -2.32 -8.61
N ASP A 58 17.77 -3.51 -9.04
CA ASP A 58 18.66 -4.55 -9.57
C ASP A 58 17.92 -5.32 -10.68
N PRO A 59 17.90 -4.80 -11.92
CA PRO A 59 17.29 -5.47 -13.06
C PRO A 59 17.87 -6.85 -13.34
N ALA A 60 19.17 -7.07 -13.09
CA ALA A 60 19.82 -8.35 -13.32
C ALA A 60 19.29 -9.42 -12.34
N LYS A 61 19.16 -9.08 -11.06
CA LYS A 61 18.52 -9.96 -10.08
C LYS A 61 17.05 -10.20 -10.41
N ALA A 62 16.34 -9.18 -10.88
CA ALA A 62 14.95 -9.34 -11.32
C ALA A 62 14.84 -10.36 -12.46
N GLU A 63 15.74 -10.30 -13.46
CA GLU A 63 15.79 -11.30 -14.53
C GLU A 63 16.09 -12.71 -14.03
N SER A 64 17.09 -12.87 -13.13
CA SER A 64 17.41 -14.18 -12.52
C SER A 64 16.21 -14.79 -11.82
N ILE A 65 15.50 -14.01 -10.98
CA ILE A 65 14.31 -14.48 -10.26
C ILE A 65 13.21 -14.92 -11.24
N LEU A 66 13.04 -14.21 -12.36
CA LEU A 66 12.05 -14.56 -13.38
C LEU A 66 12.43 -15.82 -14.15
N ASP A 67 13.70 -15.98 -14.49
CA ASP A 67 14.21 -17.16 -15.18
C ASP A 67 14.10 -18.42 -14.30
N GLU A 68 14.52 -18.32 -13.03
CA GLU A 68 14.39 -19.40 -12.04
C GLU A 68 12.93 -19.80 -11.81
N ALA A 69 12.00 -18.84 -11.86
CA ALA A 69 10.57 -19.09 -11.75
C ALA A 69 9.91 -19.57 -13.08
N GLY A 70 10.68 -19.73 -14.16
CA GLY A 70 10.21 -20.29 -15.43
C GLY A 70 9.58 -19.30 -16.41
N TYR A 71 9.64 -18.00 -16.14
CA TYR A 71 9.07 -16.95 -17.02
C TYR A 71 10.03 -16.58 -18.15
N LYS A 72 10.18 -17.45 -19.16
CA LYS A 72 11.21 -17.31 -20.19
C LYS A 72 11.00 -16.07 -21.07
N LYS A 73 12.09 -15.42 -21.45
CA LYS A 73 12.12 -14.33 -22.44
C LYS A 73 12.14 -14.91 -23.87
N GLY A 74 11.19 -14.52 -24.71
CA GLY A 74 11.08 -14.90 -26.11
C GLY A 74 12.01 -14.11 -27.03
N ALA A 75 11.99 -14.46 -28.32
CA ALA A 75 12.79 -13.79 -29.35
C ALA A 75 12.39 -12.32 -29.59
N ASP A 76 11.17 -11.94 -29.22
CA ASP A 76 10.66 -10.58 -29.24
C ASP A 76 11.08 -9.75 -28.01
N GLY A 77 11.85 -10.35 -27.10
CA GLY A 77 12.31 -9.72 -25.86
C GLY A 77 11.26 -9.72 -24.73
N LYS A 78 10.07 -10.31 -24.94
CA LYS A 78 9.00 -10.36 -23.93
C LYS A 78 8.95 -11.70 -23.22
N ARG A 79 8.53 -11.70 -21.97
CA ARG A 79 8.36 -12.91 -21.15
C ARG A 79 6.98 -13.53 -21.36
N THR A 80 6.90 -14.85 -21.26
CA THR A 80 5.62 -15.59 -21.26
C THR A 80 5.29 -16.10 -19.86
N LEU A 81 4.02 -16.42 -19.62
CA LEU A 81 3.61 -17.23 -18.49
C LEU A 81 4.24 -18.63 -18.59
N THR A 82 4.21 -19.38 -17.49
CA THR A 82 4.82 -20.72 -17.40
C THR A 82 4.12 -21.75 -18.27
N ASP A 83 2.87 -21.49 -18.67
CA ASP A 83 2.12 -22.27 -19.67
C ASP A 83 2.41 -21.87 -21.13
N GLY A 84 3.27 -20.88 -21.34
CA GLY A 84 3.67 -20.35 -22.65
C GLY A 84 2.76 -19.26 -23.21
N SER A 85 1.66 -18.92 -22.53
CA SER A 85 0.78 -17.82 -22.97
C SER A 85 1.44 -16.44 -22.75
N PRO A 86 1.03 -15.40 -23.51
CA PRO A 86 1.59 -14.06 -23.34
C PRO A 86 1.40 -13.51 -21.93
N MET A 87 2.48 -13.02 -21.32
CA MET A 87 2.38 -12.33 -20.03
C MET A 87 2.12 -10.83 -20.27
N LYS A 88 0.89 -10.39 -20.02
CA LYS A 88 0.51 -8.98 -20.09
C LYS A 88 0.04 -8.48 -18.72
N ILE A 89 0.61 -7.38 -18.26
CA ILE A 89 0.18 -6.69 -17.03
C ILE A 89 -0.56 -5.42 -17.39
N LEU A 90 -1.79 -5.28 -16.91
CA LEU A 90 -2.59 -4.07 -17.05
C LEU A 90 -2.43 -3.22 -15.78
N VAL A 91 -1.70 -2.11 -15.90
CA VAL A 91 -1.52 -1.15 -14.82
C VAL A 91 -2.64 -0.12 -14.94
N THR A 92 -3.71 -0.32 -14.17
CA THR A 92 -4.90 0.54 -14.29
C THR A 92 -4.79 1.79 -13.43
N TYR A 93 -5.42 2.87 -13.87
CA TYR A 93 -5.47 4.15 -13.15
C TYR A 93 -6.79 4.91 -13.44
N PRO A 94 -7.24 5.81 -12.54
CA PRO A 94 -8.36 6.72 -12.78
C PRO A 94 -8.18 7.56 -14.06
N ALA A 95 -9.18 7.57 -14.93
CA ALA A 95 -9.08 8.28 -16.22
C ALA A 95 -8.97 9.81 -16.08
N ASP A 96 -9.30 10.37 -14.92
CA ASP A 96 -9.15 11.79 -14.58
C ASP A 96 -7.81 12.15 -13.93
N GLU A 97 -6.89 11.18 -13.79
CA GLU A 97 -5.52 11.45 -13.40
C GLU A 97 -4.89 12.49 -14.33
N SER A 98 -4.20 13.47 -13.74
CA SER A 98 -3.47 14.46 -14.51
C SER A 98 -2.38 13.77 -15.34
N PRO A 99 -2.30 13.99 -16.67
CA PRO A 99 -1.27 13.37 -17.51
C PRO A 99 0.15 13.68 -17.06
N ASN A 100 0.35 14.85 -16.43
CA ASN A 100 1.63 15.27 -15.87
C ASN A 100 1.66 15.19 -14.33
N GLY A 101 0.65 14.55 -13.71
CA GLY A 101 0.55 14.36 -12.27
C GLY A 101 1.53 13.32 -11.74
N GLU A 102 1.67 13.27 -10.42
CA GLU A 102 2.61 12.34 -9.77
C GLU A 102 2.32 10.87 -10.08
N HIS A 103 1.04 10.48 -10.16
CA HIS A 103 0.63 9.10 -10.41
C HIS A 103 0.98 8.64 -11.82
N MET A 104 0.75 9.49 -12.83
CA MET A 104 1.14 9.15 -14.20
C MET A 104 2.65 9.09 -14.36
N GLN A 105 3.40 10.06 -13.84
CA GLN A 105 4.85 10.08 -13.97
C GLN A 105 5.55 8.88 -13.31
N LYS A 106 5.04 8.40 -12.16
CA LYS A 106 5.59 7.20 -11.50
C LYS A 106 5.17 5.92 -12.22
N ASN A 107 3.92 5.83 -12.70
CA ASN A 107 3.43 4.69 -13.46
C ASN A 107 4.15 4.51 -14.82
N GLU A 108 4.47 5.59 -15.52
CA GLU A 108 5.27 5.54 -16.77
C GLU A 108 6.68 4.98 -16.54
N ARG A 109 7.32 5.39 -15.44
CA ARG A 109 8.64 4.84 -15.04
C ARG A 109 8.55 3.38 -14.66
N LEU A 110 7.48 2.99 -13.95
CA LEU A 110 7.23 1.59 -13.60
C LEU A 110 7.17 0.72 -14.85
N ILE A 111 6.32 1.06 -15.82
CA ILE A 111 6.17 0.24 -17.04
C ILE A 111 7.42 0.26 -17.92
N LYS A 112 8.15 1.39 -17.98
CA LYS A 112 9.44 1.48 -18.67
C LYS A 112 10.46 0.52 -18.06
N ASN A 113 10.56 0.50 -16.74
CA ASN A 113 11.49 -0.35 -16.03
C ASN A 113 11.13 -1.84 -16.14
N TRP A 114 9.84 -2.18 -16.06
CA TRP A 114 9.35 -3.53 -16.30
C TRP A 114 9.58 -3.99 -17.75
N SER A 115 9.44 -3.10 -18.73
CA SER A 115 9.76 -3.41 -20.13
C SER A 115 11.23 -3.80 -20.30
N ALA A 116 12.14 -3.19 -19.55
CA ALA A 116 13.58 -3.48 -19.63
C ALA A 116 13.93 -4.93 -19.23
N ILE A 117 13.12 -5.56 -18.37
CA ILE A 117 13.27 -6.97 -17.97
C ILE A 117 12.35 -7.91 -18.76
N GLY A 118 11.71 -7.42 -19.82
CA GLY A 118 10.86 -8.19 -20.73
C GLY A 118 9.41 -8.37 -20.27
N ILE A 119 8.92 -7.58 -19.31
CA ILE A 119 7.52 -7.64 -18.88
C ILE A 119 6.68 -6.70 -19.77
N ASP A 120 5.66 -7.25 -20.44
CA ASP A 120 4.73 -6.45 -21.25
C ASP A 120 3.68 -5.80 -20.34
N ALA A 121 3.93 -4.54 -19.96
CA ALA A 121 3.04 -3.78 -19.10
C ALA A 121 2.45 -2.56 -19.83
N THR A 122 1.16 -2.33 -19.67
CA THR A 122 0.44 -1.22 -20.33
C THR A 122 -0.35 -0.41 -19.30
N LEU A 123 -0.27 0.91 -19.39
CA LEU A 123 -1.14 1.81 -18.62
C LEU A 123 -2.54 1.82 -19.23
N ILE A 124 -3.56 1.58 -18.42
CA ILE A 124 -4.97 1.53 -18.86
C ILE A 124 -5.82 2.49 -18.01
N PRO A 125 -6.35 3.58 -18.58
CA PRO A 125 -7.28 4.44 -17.86
C PRO A 125 -8.62 3.72 -17.67
N ILE A 126 -9.22 3.85 -16.50
CA ILE A 126 -10.58 3.40 -16.18
C ILE A 126 -11.38 4.62 -15.69
N PRO A 127 -12.58 4.90 -16.23
CA PRO A 127 -13.45 5.94 -15.69
C PRO A 127 -13.66 5.77 -14.18
N ASN A 128 -13.66 6.87 -13.43
CA ASN A 128 -13.86 6.80 -11.97
C ASN A 128 -15.16 6.12 -11.56
N GLU A 129 -16.22 6.37 -12.31
CA GLU A 129 -17.48 5.68 -12.15
C GLU A 129 -17.30 4.18 -12.43
N GLY A 130 -17.47 3.35 -11.41
CA GLY A 130 -17.31 1.90 -11.51
C GLY A 130 -15.89 1.38 -11.23
N TYR A 131 -14.88 2.24 -11.03
CA TYR A 131 -13.50 1.77 -10.86
C TYR A 131 -13.33 0.95 -9.58
N ASP A 132 -13.89 1.44 -8.47
CA ASP A 132 -13.83 0.75 -7.18
C ASP A 132 -14.70 -0.50 -7.14
N GLU A 133 -15.86 -0.49 -7.80
CA GLU A 133 -16.73 -1.65 -7.94
C GLU A 133 -16.01 -2.78 -8.70
N LYS A 134 -15.35 -2.45 -9.80
CA LYS A 134 -14.53 -3.41 -10.56
C LYS A 134 -13.36 -3.95 -9.74
N TRP A 135 -12.77 -3.12 -8.88
CA TRP A 135 -11.69 -3.54 -8.00
C TRP A 135 -12.19 -4.55 -6.97
N ARG A 136 -13.30 -4.22 -6.28
CA ARG A 136 -13.96 -5.09 -5.30
C ARG A 136 -14.43 -6.40 -5.92
N ALA A 137 -14.85 -6.38 -7.18
CA ALA A 137 -15.25 -7.56 -7.94
C ALA A 137 -14.06 -8.43 -8.42
N GLY A 138 -12.81 -7.97 -8.26
CA GLY A 138 -11.64 -8.69 -8.75
C GLY A 138 -11.44 -8.63 -10.27
N GLU A 139 -12.09 -7.70 -10.97
CA GLU A 139 -11.99 -7.53 -12.43
C GLU A 139 -10.73 -6.77 -12.87
N ILE A 140 -10.03 -6.15 -11.91
CA ILE A 140 -8.85 -5.33 -12.14
C ILE A 140 -7.61 -6.02 -11.58
N MET A 141 -6.60 -6.20 -12.43
CA MET A 141 -5.35 -6.86 -12.08
C MET A 141 -4.49 -6.03 -11.12
N MET A 142 -4.42 -4.71 -11.34
CA MET A 142 -3.61 -3.80 -10.55
C MET A 142 -4.29 -2.44 -10.48
N LYS A 143 -4.50 -1.93 -9.26
CA LYS A 143 -5.03 -0.60 -8.98
C LYS A 143 -3.89 0.34 -8.61
N THR A 144 -3.87 1.54 -9.19
CA THR A 144 -2.89 2.59 -8.88
C THR A 144 -3.61 3.87 -8.43
N ALA A 145 -2.91 5.01 -8.41
CA ALA A 145 -3.45 6.30 -8.01
C ALA A 145 -3.91 6.43 -6.55
N TRP A 146 -3.26 5.71 -5.65
CA TRP A 146 -3.39 5.85 -4.21
C TRP A 146 -2.03 5.61 -3.56
N GLU A 147 -1.86 6.06 -2.32
CA GLU A 147 -0.71 5.70 -1.51
C GLU A 147 -1.09 4.69 -0.43
N VAL A 148 -0.10 3.92 0.01
CA VAL A 148 -0.22 3.13 1.24
C VAL A 148 0.23 4.02 2.37
N GLY A 149 -0.64 4.21 3.36
CA GLY A 149 -0.27 5.03 4.50
C GLY A 149 -1.44 5.25 5.42
N ASP A 150 -1.41 4.58 6.56
CA ASP A 150 -2.11 5.03 7.74
C ASP A 150 -1.24 4.77 8.99
N GLY A 151 -1.55 5.53 10.03
CA GLY A 151 -0.92 5.60 11.35
C GLY A 151 -1.87 6.40 12.24
N PRO A 152 -1.69 6.42 13.57
CA PRO A 152 -0.46 6.18 14.31
C PRO A 152 -0.27 4.72 14.75
N ASN A 153 -1.20 3.83 14.44
CA ASN A 153 -1.21 2.46 14.95
C ASN A 153 -1.77 1.51 13.90
N HIS A 154 -1.08 0.39 13.66
CA HIS A 154 -1.45 -0.58 12.62
C HIS A 154 -2.78 -1.27 12.88
N LEU A 155 -3.19 -1.43 14.14
CA LEU A 155 -4.43 -2.13 14.52
C LEU A 155 -5.66 -1.21 14.55
N VAL A 156 -5.48 0.11 14.56
CA VAL A 156 -6.58 1.07 14.42
C VAL A 156 -7.11 1.08 12.98
N TYR A 157 -6.22 0.93 12.01
CA TYR A 157 -6.57 0.85 10.59
C TYR A 157 -5.77 -0.25 9.87
N PRO A 158 -6.12 -1.52 10.09
CA PRO A 158 -5.30 -2.66 9.69
C PRO A 158 -5.45 -3.07 8.22
N GLN A 159 -6.34 -2.47 7.44
CA GLN A 159 -6.74 -2.96 6.11
C GLN A 159 -5.60 -3.01 5.09
N TRP A 160 -4.56 -2.18 5.27
CA TRP A 160 -3.33 -2.26 4.49
C TRP A 160 -2.41 -3.39 4.94
N VAL A 161 -2.46 -3.81 6.20
CA VAL A 161 -1.64 -4.90 6.76
C VAL A 161 -2.35 -6.24 6.61
N VAL A 162 -3.67 -6.26 6.71
CA VAL A 162 -4.50 -7.46 6.69
C VAL A 162 -5.70 -7.16 5.80
N PRO A 163 -5.92 -7.90 4.70
CA PRO A 163 -7.02 -7.61 3.80
C PRO A 163 -8.32 -8.05 4.48
N ILE A 164 -9.01 -7.14 5.17
CA ILE A 164 -10.26 -7.43 5.89
C ILE A 164 -11.48 -6.74 5.26
N GLU A 165 -11.28 -6.09 4.11
CA GLU A 165 -12.29 -5.41 3.31
C GLU A 165 -11.94 -5.47 1.82
N GLY A 166 -12.85 -5.00 0.96
CA GLY A 166 -12.68 -5.02 -0.50
C GLY A 166 -11.93 -3.83 -1.12
N ASP A 167 -11.46 -2.86 -0.33
CA ASP A 167 -10.95 -1.58 -0.87
C ASP A 167 -9.42 -1.50 -0.97
N ARG A 168 -8.72 -2.42 -0.33
CA ARG A 168 -7.25 -2.50 -0.30
C ARG A 168 -6.76 -3.63 -1.18
N TRP A 169 -5.53 -4.08 -0.94
CA TRP A 169 -4.95 -5.22 -1.66
C TRP A 169 -5.73 -6.51 -1.37
N ALA A 170 -5.70 -7.47 -2.31
CA ALA A 170 -6.46 -8.71 -2.24
C ALA A 170 -7.96 -8.53 -1.90
N PRO A 171 -8.71 -7.72 -2.70
CA PRO A 171 -10.07 -7.28 -2.37
C PRO A 171 -11.05 -8.44 -2.18
N VAL A 172 -10.91 -9.52 -2.95
CA VAL A 172 -11.80 -10.68 -2.90
C VAL A 172 -11.52 -11.57 -1.69
N HIS A 173 -10.26 -11.69 -1.24
CA HIS A 173 -9.94 -12.32 0.04
C HIS A 173 -10.45 -11.45 1.20
N GLY A 174 -10.31 -10.14 1.10
CA GLY A 174 -10.80 -9.21 2.12
C GLY A 174 -12.32 -9.22 2.23
N LYS A 175 -13.04 -9.35 1.12
CA LYS A 175 -14.49 -9.53 1.17
C LYS A 175 -14.88 -10.87 1.81
N GLY A 176 -14.10 -11.93 1.59
CA GLY A 176 -14.29 -13.21 2.28
C GLY A 176 -14.11 -13.11 3.79
N TYR A 177 -13.22 -12.24 4.27
CA TYR A 177 -13.08 -11.95 5.69
C TYR A 177 -14.25 -11.13 6.24
N ASP A 178 -14.64 -10.07 5.53
CA ASP A 178 -15.71 -9.14 5.91
C ASP A 178 -17.08 -9.82 6.12
N VAL A 179 -17.38 -10.88 5.36
CA VAL A 179 -18.65 -11.61 5.49
C VAL A 179 -18.66 -12.68 6.60
N ARG A 180 -17.56 -12.92 7.32
CA ARG A 180 -17.48 -13.98 8.34
C ARG A 180 -18.56 -13.81 9.42
N GLY A 181 -19.26 -14.90 9.74
CA GLY A 181 -20.34 -14.91 10.72
C GLY A 181 -21.65 -14.30 10.23
N THR A 182 -21.73 -13.88 8.97
CA THR A 182 -22.97 -13.41 8.33
C THR A 182 -23.61 -14.53 7.50
N ALA A 183 -24.88 -14.37 7.10
CA ALA A 183 -25.55 -15.34 6.22
C ALA A 183 -24.82 -15.50 4.87
N THR A 184 -24.28 -14.40 4.33
CA THR A 184 -23.58 -14.36 3.04
C THR A 184 -22.34 -15.25 3.01
N GLU A 185 -21.71 -15.55 4.15
CA GLU A 185 -20.59 -16.50 4.20
C GLU A 185 -21.00 -17.89 3.66
N GLY A 186 -22.23 -18.33 3.90
CA GLY A 186 -22.73 -19.66 3.52
C GLY A 186 -23.47 -19.73 2.17
N GLU A 187 -23.64 -18.60 1.49
CA GLU A 187 -24.35 -18.54 0.19
C GLU A 187 -23.41 -18.89 -0.97
N GLU A 188 -23.95 -19.40 -2.08
CA GLU A 188 -23.23 -19.58 -3.37
C GLU A 188 -21.90 -20.37 -3.28
N LEU A 189 -21.79 -21.28 -2.31
CA LEU A 189 -20.58 -22.08 -2.10
C LEU A 189 -20.30 -23.07 -3.23
N ASP A 190 -21.32 -23.39 -4.03
CA ASP A 190 -21.23 -24.18 -5.25
C ASP A 190 -20.69 -23.39 -6.46
N LEU A 191 -20.66 -22.05 -6.37
CA LEU A 191 -20.10 -21.19 -7.39
C LEU A 191 -18.59 -20.99 -7.21
N ASP A 192 -17.93 -20.70 -8.33
CA ASP A 192 -16.57 -20.17 -8.34
C ASP A 192 -16.51 -18.89 -7.46
N PRO A 193 -15.53 -18.74 -6.54
CA PRO A 193 -15.40 -17.59 -5.64
C PRO A 193 -15.51 -16.21 -6.33
N TRP A 194 -15.02 -16.11 -7.57
CA TRP A 194 -15.03 -14.89 -8.37
C TRP A 194 -16.40 -14.57 -8.98
N LYS A 195 -17.34 -15.52 -8.97
CA LYS A 195 -18.70 -15.38 -9.52
C LYS A 195 -19.79 -15.21 -8.46
N ARG A 196 -19.42 -15.29 -7.18
CA ARG A 196 -20.34 -15.06 -6.06
C ARG A 196 -20.77 -13.59 -6.02
N SER A 197 -21.89 -13.30 -5.36
CA SER A 197 -22.46 -11.96 -5.18
C SER A 197 -22.54 -11.61 -3.69
N PRO A 198 -21.57 -10.87 -3.12
CA PRO A 198 -20.37 -10.31 -3.74
C PRO A 198 -19.28 -11.36 -3.94
N ALA A 199 -18.35 -11.10 -4.86
CA ALA A 199 -17.17 -11.94 -5.09
C ALA A 199 -16.39 -12.07 -3.78
N ARG A 200 -16.06 -13.30 -3.38
CA ARG A 200 -15.42 -13.58 -2.08
C ARG A 200 -14.71 -14.92 -2.07
N ILE A 201 -13.49 -14.94 -1.55
CA ILE A 201 -12.70 -16.17 -1.34
C ILE A 201 -12.67 -16.48 0.16
N LEU A 202 -13.13 -17.68 0.50
CA LEU A 202 -13.20 -18.23 1.86
C LEU A 202 -12.02 -19.18 2.11
N PRO A 203 -11.66 -19.47 3.38
CA PRO A 203 -10.57 -20.40 3.71
C PRO A 203 -10.69 -21.81 3.12
N THR A 204 -11.89 -22.24 2.76
CA THR A 204 -12.17 -23.55 2.16
C THR A 204 -11.99 -23.58 0.64
N ASP A 205 -11.83 -22.42 0.00
CA ASP A 205 -11.70 -22.33 -1.45
C ASP A 205 -10.27 -22.65 -1.91
N LYS A 206 -10.15 -23.27 -3.09
CA LYS A 206 -8.86 -23.63 -3.70
C LYS A 206 -7.90 -22.46 -3.93
N ASP A 207 -8.44 -21.25 -4.12
CA ASP A 207 -7.70 -20.03 -4.43
C ASP A 207 -7.37 -19.20 -3.17
N PHE A 208 -7.65 -19.74 -1.97
CA PHE A 208 -7.32 -19.08 -0.72
C PHE A 208 -5.80 -19.02 -0.51
N ASP A 209 -5.27 -17.82 -0.29
CA ASP A 209 -3.83 -17.62 -0.09
C ASP A 209 -3.46 -17.92 1.38
N ALA A 210 -2.55 -18.88 1.57
CA ALA A 210 -2.13 -19.30 2.91
C ALA A 210 -1.39 -18.21 3.70
N GLY A 211 -0.68 -17.30 3.01
CA GLY A 211 -0.05 -16.14 3.63
C GLY A 211 -1.09 -15.16 4.17
N ILE A 212 -2.16 -14.91 3.41
CA ILE A 212 -3.32 -14.15 3.89
C ILE A 212 -3.99 -14.87 5.06
N GLY A 213 -4.13 -16.19 5.01
CA GLY A 213 -4.64 -17.00 6.13
C GLY A 213 -3.85 -16.79 7.44
N LYS A 214 -2.51 -16.76 7.34
CA LYS A 214 -1.63 -16.47 8.49
C LYS A 214 -1.84 -15.04 9.02
N LEU A 215 -2.05 -14.05 8.15
CA LEU A 215 -2.39 -12.69 8.56
C LEU A 215 -3.72 -12.66 9.34
N TYR A 216 -4.74 -13.37 8.86
CA TYR A 216 -6.04 -13.47 9.55
C TYR A 216 -5.92 -14.10 10.93
N GLU A 217 -5.19 -15.21 11.05
CA GLU A 217 -4.96 -15.88 12.33
C GLU A 217 -4.29 -14.95 13.35
N ILE A 218 -3.25 -14.24 12.94
CA ILE A 218 -2.54 -13.31 13.82
C ILE A 218 -3.47 -12.14 14.19
N TYR A 219 -4.14 -11.53 13.22
CA TYR A 219 -5.03 -10.40 13.44
C TYR A 219 -6.19 -10.74 14.39
N ASP A 220 -6.82 -11.91 14.22
CA ASP A 220 -7.90 -12.35 15.11
C ASP A 220 -7.44 -12.48 16.57
N LYS A 221 -6.20 -12.94 16.80
CA LYS A 221 -5.61 -12.99 18.16
C LYS A 221 -5.40 -11.58 18.73
N THR A 222 -5.05 -10.59 17.92
CA THR A 222 -4.83 -9.22 18.42
C THR A 222 -6.09 -8.58 19.02
N LYS A 223 -7.29 -9.01 18.60
CA LYS A 223 -8.57 -8.44 19.06
C LYS A 223 -8.88 -8.75 20.53
N VAL A 224 -8.34 -9.85 21.05
CA VAL A 224 -8.61 -10.34 22.41
C VAL A 224 -7.38 -10.34 23.31
N GLU A 225 -6.21 -9.94 22.78
CA GLU A 225 -4.97 -9.84 23.55
C GLU A 225 -4.94 -8.52 24.35
N PRO A 226 -4.98 -8.56 25.70
CA PRO A 226 -4.97 -7.35 26.53
C PRO A 226 -3.59 -6.68 26.61
N ASP A 227 -2.49 -7.41 26.41
CA ASP A 227 -1.15 -6.86 26.51
C ASP A 227 -0.77 -6.09 25.25
N VAL A 228 -0.49 -4.79 25.41
CA VAL A 228 -0.15 -3.89 24.31
C VAL A 228 1.14 -4.31 23.60
N MET A 229 2.17 -4.73 24.33
CA MET A 229 3.44 -5.15 23.73
C MET A 229 3.31 -6.46 22.98
N LYS A 230 2.49 -7.41 23.47
CA LYS A 230 2.17 -8.62 22.71
C LYS A 230 1.42 -8.31 21.42
N ARG A 231 0.49 -7.35 21.43
CA ARG A 231 -0.18 -6.89 20.19
C ARG A 231 0.81 -6.26 19.21
N HIS A 232 1.76 -5.45 19.68
CA HIS A 232 2.81 -4.91 18.81
C HIS A 232 3.72 -6.01 18.23
N ALA A 233 4.09 -7.01 19.03
CA ALA A 233 4.84 -8.17 18.54
C ALA A 233 4.07 -8.95 17.47
N MET A 234 2.75 -9.13 17.64
CA MET A 234 1.88 -9.73 16.61
C MET A 234 1.86 -8.90 15.32
N VAL A 235 1.88 -7.57 15.41
CA VAL A 235 2.05 -6.72 14.21
C VAL A 235 3.37 -7.02 13.52
N TRP A 236 4.48 -7.14 14.25
CA TRP A 236 5.77 -7.51 13.67
C TRP A 236 5.77 -8.90 13.02
N ASP A 237 4.99 -9.83 13.56
CA ASP A 237 4.79 -11.14 12.91
C ASP A 237 3.99 -11.03 11.61
N MET A 238 2.99 -10.16 11.54
CA MET A 238 2.30 -9.85 10.27
C MET A 238 3.26 -9.22 9.25
N ILE A 239 4.16 -8.33 9.70
CA ILE A 239 5.19 -7.74 8.83
C ILE A 239 6.10 -8.80 8.23
N LYS A 240 6.52 -9.80 9.01
CA LYS A 240 7.31 -10.92 8.47
C LYS A 240 6.59 -11.63 7.34
N VAL A 241 5.26 -11.82 7.44
CA VAL A 241 4.45 -12.40 6.35
C VAL A 241 4.46 -11.51 5.10
N HIS A 242 4.39 -10.19 5.26
CA HIS A 242 4.53 -9.24 4.13
C HIS A 242 5.92 -9.30 3.49
N VAL A 243 6.98 -9.43 4.29
CA VAL A 243 8.35 -9.53 3.77
C VAL A 243 8.58 -10.86 3.07
N GLU A 244 8.14 -11.97 3.65
CA GLU A 244 8.37 -13.32 3.09
C GLU A 244 7.51 -13.60 1.85
N GLY A 245 6.22 -13.26 1.90
CA GLY A 245 5.24 -13.57 0.85
C GLY A 245 4.99 -12.42 -0.13
N GLY A 246 5.41 -11.20 0.19
CA GLY A 246 5.13 -10.02 -0.62
C GLY A 246 6.18 -9.74 -1.72
N PRO A 247 6.29 -8.46 -2.15
CA PRO A 247 5.40 -7.36 -1.77
C PRO A 247 3.96 -7.62 -2.24
N TYR A 248 2.96 -7.42 -1.40
CA TYR A 248 1.54 -7.50 -1.79
C TYR A 248 1.02 -6.18 -2.41
N PHE A 249 1.69 -5.08 -2.07
CA PHE A 249 1.58 -3.76 -2.69
C PHE A 249 2.99 -3.17 -2.81
N SER A 250 3.18 -2.17 -3.68
CA SER A 250 4.49 -1.56 -3.91
C SER A 250 4.41 -0.04 -3.82
N GLY A 251 5.31 0.54 -3.02
CA GLY A 251 5.57 1.98 -2.95
C GLY A 251 6.85 2.39 -3.68
N THR A 252 7.15 3.69 -3.65
CA THR A 252 8.39 4.30 -4.18
C THR A 252 9.13 5.05 -3.09
N ILE A 253 8.42 5.91 -2.37
CA ILE A 253 8.92 6.70 -1.25
C ILE A 253 7.95 6.66 -0.07
N THR A 254 8.39 7.18 1.08
CA THR A 254 7.56 7.42 2.24
C THR A 254 7.99 8.70 2.97
N ASN A 255 7.11 9.26 3.81
CA ASN A 255 7.39 10.40 4.68
C ASN A 255 7.95 11.65 3.99
N GLN A 256 7.52 11.92 2.76
CA GLN A 256 7.79 13.19 2.10
C GLN A 256 7.17 14.35 2.92
N PRO A 257 7.82 15.52 2.98
CA PRO A 257 7.21 16.70 3.60
C PRO A 257 5.88 17.05 2.94
N ARG A 258 4.86 17.33 3.76
CA ARG A 258 3.60 17.94 3.31
C ARG A 258 3.59 19.39 3.73
N ILE A 259 3.48 20.27 2.75
CA ILE A 259 3.46 21.73 2.97
C ILE A 259 2.03 22.13 3.30
N ILE A 260 1.83 22.70 4.48
CA ILE A 260 0.59 23.35 4.87
C ILE A 260 0.85 24.85 4.82
N LEU A 261 0.02 25.57 4.07
CA LEU A 261 0.08 27.02 3.99
C LEU A 261 -0.88 27.61 5.02
N ALA A 262 -0.38 28.56 5.81
CA ALA A 262 -1.17 29.32 6.75
C ALA A 262 -0.88 30.80 6.60
N HIS A 263 -1.88 31.64 6.88
CA HIS A 263 -1.69 33.08 6.91
C HIS A 263 -0.73 33.44 8.06
N SER A 264 0.19 34.37 7.83
CA SER A 264 1.22 34.74 8.82
C SER A 264 0.66 35.36 10.09
N ASP A 265 -0.53 35.96 10.01
CA ASP A 265 -1.26 36.50 11.16
C ASP A 265 -2.15 35.47 11.90
N LEU A 266 -2.37 34.29 11.32
CA LEU A 266 -3.08 33.21 12.01
C LEU A 266 -2.12 32.52 12.99
N LYS A 267 -2.44 32.58 14.28
CA LYS A 267 -1.59 32.10 15.38
C LYS A 267 -2.10 30.77 15.92
N ASN A 268 -1.25 30.14 16.72
CA ASN A 268 -1.50 28.88 17.41
C ASN A 268 -1.69 27.64 16.51
N ILE A 269 -1.34 27.75 15.23
CA ILE A 269 -1.19 26.59 14.35
C ILE A 269 0.13 25.90 14.71
N PRO A 270 0.14 24.59 15.02
CA PRO A 270 1.37 23.92 15.38
C PRO A 270 2.34 23.89 14.20
N THR A 271 3.57 24.32 14.47
CA THR A 271 4.66 24.18 13.50
C THR A 271 5.21 22.75 13.52
N ARG A 272 6.01 22.39 12.52
CA ARG A 272 6.73 21.11 12.54
C ARG A 272 7.59 20.96 13.81
N ASP A 273 8.21 22.04 14.27
CA ASP A 273 9.07 22.02 15.45
C ASP A 273 8.25 21.83 16.73
N ASP A 274 7.05 22.40 16.81
CA ASP A 274 6.12 22.12 17.91
C ASP A 274 5.74 20.63 17.93
N LEU A 275 5.42 20.07 16.77
CA LEU A 275 5.08 18.65 16.61
C LEU A 275 6.27 17.68 16.82
N LEU A 276 7.50 18.20 16.91
CA LEU A 276 8.70 17.41 17.21
C LEU A 276 9.06 17.41 18.70
N LYS A 277 8.50 18.32 19.51
CA LYS A 277 8.79 18.38 20.95
C LYS A 277 8.42 17.09 21.67
N GLU A 278 7.27 16.51 21.32
CA GLU A 278 6.71 15.32 21.96
C GLU A 278 6.28 14.25 20.94
N GLY A 279 6.63 14.43 19.66
CA GLY A 279 6.15 13.59 18.56
C GLY A 279 7.15 13.43 17.42
N LEU A 280 6.64 13.05 16.25
CA LEU A 280 7.43 12.73 15.07
C LEU A 280 7.27 13.77 13.94
N GLY A 281 6.88 15.00 14.28
CA GLY A 281 6.76 16.11 13.34
C GLY A 281 5.58 15.97 12.38
N GLY A 282 4.39 15.66 12.92
CA GLY A 282 3.12 15.51 12.16
C GLY A 282 3.00 14.19 11.40
N PHE A 283 1.89 13.95 10.70
CA PHE A 283 1.68 12.76 9.85
C PHE A 283 1.57 13.17 8.38
N VAL A 284 1.96 12.28 7.48
CA VAL A 284 1.89 12.50 6.03
C VAL A 284 0.73 11.67 5.49
N ASN A 285 -0.26 12.33 4.89
CA ASN A 285 -1.47 11.71 4.33
C ASN A 285 -2.20 10.69 5.25
N PRO A 286 -2.36 10.91 6.56
CA PRO A 286 -3.19 10.01 7.35
C PRO A 286 -4.67 10.23 6.96
N TRP A 287 -5.38 9.16 6.62
CA TRP A 287 -6.83 9.25 6.38
C TRP A 287 -7.63 9.10 7.67
N ILE A 288 -7.05 8.44 8.68
CA ILE A 288 -7.69 8.23 9.99
C ILE A 288 -7.44 9.33 11.00
N ILE A 289 -6.47 10.22 10.74
CA ILE A 289 -6.19 11.39 11.59
C ILE A 289 -6.79 12.59 10.86
N PRO A 290 -7.91 13.16 11.33
CA PRO A 290 -8.61 14.23 10.63
C PRO A 290 -7.86 15.56 10.80
N ALA A 291 -6.67 15.73 10.20
CA ALA A 291 -5.97 17.01 10.20
C ALA A 291 -6.77 18.03 9.34
N PRO A 292 -6.93 19.29 9.79
CA PRO A 292 -6.29 19.89 10.96
C PRO A 292 -7.08 19.78 12.28
N ALA A 293 -8.21 19.08 12.35
CA ALA A 293 -9.02 18.98 13.57
C ALA A 293 -8.24 18.43 14.78
N THR A 294 -7.26 17.56 14.56
CA THR A 294 -6.36 17.05 15.62
C THR A 294 -5.29 18.05 16.08
N TYR A 295 -5.30 19.26 15.54
CA TYR A 295 -4.43 20.37 15.91
C TYR A 295 -5.22 21.49 16.61
N ASP A 296 -6.39 21.13 17.14
CA ASP A 296 -7.29 21.97 17.94
C ASP A 296 -7.54 23.34 17.30
N PRO A 297 -8.09 23.39 16.07
CA PRO A 297 -8.26 24.64 15.33
C PRO A 297 -9.18 25.65 16.03
N GLU A 298 -9.99 25.22 16.99
CA GLU A 298 -10.76 26.10 17.89
C GLU A 298 -9.87 27.00 18.77
N THR A 299 -8.58 26.67 18.90
CA THR A 299 -7.60 27.47 19.63
C THR A 299 -6.81 28.41 18.72
N TRP A 300 -7.02 28.35 17.39
CA TRP A 300 -6.35 29.24 16.45
C TRP A 300 -7.00 30.63 16.48
N PHE A 301 -6.19 31.68 16.35
CA PHE A 301 -6.68 33.06 16.44
C PHE A 301 -5.89 34.01 15.55
N TRP A 302 -6.55 35.08 15.09
CA TRP A 302 -5.89 36.18 14.38
C TRP A 302 -5.11 37.06 15.36
N GLY A 303 -3.84 37.33 15.06
CA GLY A 303 -3.02 38.23 15.86
C GLY A 303 -3.58 39.65 15.89
N ASN A 304 -4.12 40.13 14.77
CA ASN A 304 -4.93 41.34 14.70
C ASN A 304 -6.33 41.04 14.13
N PRO A 305 -7.32 40.66 14.97
CA PRO A 305 -8.66 40.29 14.49
C PRO A 305 -9.36 41.38 13.66
N ALA A 306 -9.01 42.66 13.86
CA ALA A 306 -9.63 43.77 13.14
C ALA A 306 -9.28 43.78 11.63
N ASP A 307 -8.15 43.18 11.23
CA ASP A 307 -7.70 43.14 9.84
C ASP A 307 -8.35 42.01 9.01
N HIS A 308 -9.11 41.11 9.67
CA HIS A 308 -9.72 39.91 9.06
C HIS A 308 -11.23 39.78 9.29
N ALA A 309 -11.88 40.87 9.72
CA ALA A 309 -13.32 40.94 9.98
C ALA A 309 -14.16 41.20 8.71
#